data_AF-A0A3M0ZY45-F1
#
_entry.id   AF-A0A3M0ZY45-F1
#
_cell.length_a   1.000
_cell.length_b   1.000
_cell.length_c   1.000
_cell.angle_alpha   90.00
_cell.angle_beta   90.00
_cell.angle_gamma   90.00
#
_symmetry.space_group_name_H-M   'P 1'
#
loop_
_entity.id
_entity.type
_entity.pdbx_description
1 polymer ?
#
loop_
_entity_poly.entity_id
_entity_poly.type
_entity_poly.pdbx_seq_one_letter_code
_entity_poly.pdbx_strand_id
1 'polypeptide(L)'
;MIIWCIFQERSIMRTQNLLITQILFFILCFDVPAQTGSNINLKDLQIGQRIRVSGKYRADGIFLGHNVELKNSQEDAVIEGIIKTLDTKLAIIKVMGIRVVINGHTQLFNNRSHSVQLKELLPGNWVRIQGKHIEKELLLASTIQLIDPPDTGEESLESEIQKLSTEKWEACLILDIPVVFNNQTIFNDFRPFINGVKRDDDDQQPSPITIGDYFLMGGKVEVEIEPQDNLNLNNASADRVNSQISFKPEFSLTPLPGVEIYTKLKVKRKQLIKTGQEEGSTRFQASEFYLNLYNLFQTSLSLQIGRQRFKDKHEWFIDENLNAIRLILDTRRFDLKFAVADGKILSQKAPMDAINQFHYYFTSRVKMARRTYLGAFLFGRLHHKDYVGLNWFGVWSRGRLFKNKIRYWSNIATLWGNSGFDSIYGIAYDVKITSRLPLHLPVLVTVGYAYGSGDPNPRDRSDLNFRQTGFQDNSARIAGLKRVKYYGFIFDPELSNMKIWTLGLGLQPTLKSSLEFLFHTYSQVVAQKFLRDSNISARPLGTNKHLGTELDIIFTMREIPNVDLSLIFGYFHPGMAFGEVNSGVMMGKMKFQVFY
;
A
#
# COMPACT_ATOMS: atom_id res chain seq x y z
N MET A 1 -15.13 -29.10 -22.07
CA MET A 1 -14.70 -30.52 -22.05
C MET A 1 -13.21 -30.74 -21.77
N ILE A 2 -12.35 -29.69 -21.78
CA ILE A 2 -10.91 -29.80 -21.40
C ILE A 2 -10.64 -29.49 -19.91
N ILE A 3 -11.61 -28.92 -19.20
CA ILE A 3 -11.48 -28.57 -17.76
C ILE A 3 -11.81 -29.77 -16.84
N TRP A 4 -12.34 -30.88 -17.37
CA TRP A 4 -12.80 -32.00 -16.55
C TRP A 4 -11.78 -33.13 -16.34
N CYS A 5 -10.65 -33.14 -17.06
CA CYS A 5 -9.67 -34.24 -17.01
C CYS A 5 -8.47 -34.02 -16.05
N ILE A 6 -8.44 -32.98 -15.22
CA ILE A 6 -7.29 -32.70 -14.34
C ILE A 6 -7.55 -33.07 -12.86
N PHE A 7 -8.75 -33.54 -12.51
CA PHE A 7 -9.14 -33.83 -11.12
C PHE A 7 -9.38 -35.30 -10.80
N GLN A 8 -8.53 -36.20 -11.27
CA GLN A 8 -8.42 -37.55 -10.71
C GLN A 8 -6.97 -37.86 -10.35
N GLU A 9 -6.60 -37.62 -9.09
CA GLU A 9 -6.02 -38.67 -8.24
C GLU A 9 -5.81 -38.19 -6.78
N ARG A 10 -6.06 -39.14 -5.86
CA ARG A 10 -5.85 -39.14 -4.39
C ARG A 10 -6.90 -38.44 -3.50
N SER A 11 -7.82 -39.30 -3.08
CA SER A 11 -8.65 -39.33 -1.87
C SER A 11 -8.08 -38.58 -0.65
N ILE A 12 -8.55 -37.34 -0.42
CA ILE A 12 -8.72 -36.66 0.90
C ILE A 12 -9.68 -35.44 0.79
N MET A 13 -10.20 -35.09 -0.40
CA MET A 13 -11.11 -33.94 -0.61
C MET A 13 -12.62 -34.29 -0.59
N ARG A 14 -13.10 -35.07 0.39
CA ARG A 14 -14.55 -35.35 0.52
C ARG A 14 -15.31 -34.44 1.48
N THR A 15 -14.65 -33.73 2.38
CA THR A 15 -15.32 -32.86 3.38
C THR A 15 -15.25 -31.36 3.08
N GLN A 16 -14.29 -30.88 2.27
CA GLN A 16 -14.21 -29.45 1.89
C GLN A 16 -15.08 -29.07 0.68
N ASN A 17 -15.44 -30.04 -0.17
CA ASN A 17 -16.27 -29.78 -1.35
C ASN A 17 -17.73 -29.48 -1.00
N LEU A 18 -18.23 -30.02 0.12
CA LEU A 18 -19.62 -29.77 0.56
C LEU A 18 -19.83 -28.31 1.02
N LEU A 19 -18.83 -27.70 1.68
CA LEU A 19 -18.95 -26.34 2.19
C LEU A 19 -18.91 -25.31 1.04
N ILE A 20 -18.09 -25.54 0.01
CA ILE A 20 -17.97 -24.65 -1.15
C ILE A 20 -19.21 -24.75 -2.05
N THR A 21 -19.77 -25.94 -2.24
CA THR A 21 -21.04 -26.09 -2.98
C THR A 21 -22.24 -25.55 -2.20
N GLN A 22 -22.26 -25.68 -0.86
CA GLN A 22 -23.31 -25.09 -0.02
C GLN A 22 -23.26 -23.56 0.02
N ILE A 23 -22.05 -22.95 0.02
CA ILE A 23 -21.90 -21.49 -0.07
C ILE A 23 -22.33 -20.98 -1.46
N LEU A 24 -22.00 -21.70 -2.54
CA LEU A 24 -22.50 -21.34 -3.89
C LEU A 24 -24.03 -21.45 -3.99
N PHE A 25 -24.64 -22.44 -3.32
CA PHE A 25 -26.10 -22.59 -3.29
C PHE A 25 -26.79 -21.52 -2.42
N PHE A 26 -26.17 -21.11 -1.32
CA PHE A 26 -26.69 -20.02 -0.46
C PHE A 26 -26.68 -18.66 -1.17
N ILE A 27 -25.71 -18.41 -2.06
CA ILE A 27 -25.63 -17.17 -2.85
C ILE A 27 -26.67 -17.15 -3.98
N LEU A 28 -27.14 -18.32 -4.45
CA LEU A 28 -28.20 -18.43 -5.46
C LEU A 28 -29.63 -18.31 -4.88
N CYS A 29 -29.79 -18.29 -3.56
CA CYS A 29 -31.11 -18.22 -2.90
C CYS A 29 -31.47 -16.84 -2.32
N PHE A 30 -30.61 -15.83 -2.46
CA PHE A 30 -30.99 -14.45 -2.18
C PHE A 30 -31.43 -13.78 -3.48
N ASP A 31 -32.74 -13.62 -3.64
CA ASP A 31 -33.33 -12.64 -4.56
C ASP A 31 -32.95 -11.24 -4.07
N VAL A 32 -31.74 -10.80 -4.39
CA VAL A 32 -31.40 -9.38 -4.43
C VAL A 32 -31.78 -8.94 -5.84
N PRO A 33 -32.76 -8.03 -6.04
CA PRO A 33 -33.12 -7.59 -7.37
C PRO A 33 -31.87 -7.04 -8.06
N ALA A 34 -31.43 -7.76 -9.09
CA ALA A 34 -30.31 -7.39 -9.93
C ALA A 34 -30.69 -6.15 -10.73
N GLN A 35 -30.23 -4.98 -10.28
CA GLN A 35 -30.08 -3.86 -11.20
C GLN A 35 -28.79 -4.09 -11.99
N THR A 36 -28.98 -4.62 -13.19
CA THR A 36 -27.98 -4.73 -14.26
C THR A 36 -27.31 -3.38 -14.50
N GLY A 37 -25.98 -3.41 -14.73
CA GLY A 37 -25.16 -2.22 -14.91
C GLY A 37 -25.72 -1.27 -15.97
N SER A 38 -25.92 -0.02 -15.58
CA SER A 38 -25.95 1.11 -16.48
C SER A 38 -24.76 2.02 -16.16
N ASN A 39 -24.20 2.67 -17.19
CA ASN A 39 -23.67 4.00 -16.97
C ASN A 39 -24.78 4.77 -16.27
N ILE A 40 -24.53 5.26 -15.05
CA ILE A 40 -25.52 6.09 -14.37
C ILE A 40 -25.76 7.28 -15.29
N ASN A 41 -26.95 7.40 -15.84
CA ASN A 41 -27.33 8.60 -16.58
C ASN A 41 -28.06 9.54 -15.63
N LEU A 42 -28.37 10.76 -16.09
CA LEU A 42 -29.18 11.67 -15.29
C LEU A 42 -30.49 11.03 -14.79
N LYS A 43 -31.06 10.12 -15.57
CA LYS A 43 -32.30 9.39 -15.24
C LYS A 43 -32.18 8.47 -14.02
N ASP A 44 -30.95 8.08 -13.67
CA ASP A 44 -30.66 7.21 -12.54
C ASP A 44 -30.41 8.03 -11.26
N LEU A 45 -30.30 9.36 -11.37
CA LEU A 45 -30.19 10.25 -10.22
C LEU A 45 -31.56 10.51 -9.59
N GLN A 46 -31.58 10.67 -8.27
CA GLN A 46 -32.80 10.94 -7.50
C GLN A 46 -32.70 12.26 -6.72
N ILE A 47 -33.83 12.93 -6.52
CA ILE A 47 -33.92 14.08 -5.61
C ILE A 47 -33.51 13.63 -4.20
N GLY A 48 -32.70 14.44 -3.52
CA GLY A 48 -32.10 14.11 -2.23
C GLY A 48 -30.80 13.30 -2.32
N GLN A 49 -30.45 12.77 -3.50
CA GLN A 49 -29.16 12.10 -3.69
C GLN A 49 -28.04 13.13 -3.70
N ARG A 50 -26.95 12.85 -2.97
CA ARG A 50 -25.79 13.75 -2.91
C ARG A 50 -24.80 13.45 -4.02
N ILE A 51 -24.43 14.50 -4.74
CA ILE A 51 -23.47 14.41 -5.85
C ILE A 51 -22.42 15.50 -5.74
N ARG A 52 -21.25 15.26 -6.32
CA ARG A 52 -20.27 16.28 -6.65
C ARG A 52 -20.27 16.46 -8.16
N VAL A 53 -20.40 17.69 -8.63
CA VAL A 53 -20.30 18.04 -10.05
C VAL A 53 -19.09 18.94 -10.25
N SER A 54 -18.20 18.55 -11.16
CA SER A 54 -17.08 19.38 -11.62
C SER A 54 -17.39 19.91 -13.03
N GLY A 55 -17.02 21.16 -13.31
CA GLY A 55 -17.35 21.80 -14.57
C GLY A 55 -17.01 23.29 -14.62
N LYS A 56 -17.80 24.05 -15.39
CA LYS A 56 -17.62 25.50 -15.55
C LYS A 56 -18.91 26.26 -15.27
N TYR A 57 -18.84 27.23 -14.37
CA TYR A 57 -19.91 28.18 -14.13
C TYR A 57 -19.89 29.31 -15.19
N ARG A 58 -21.02 29.52 -15.85
CA ARG A 58 -21.16 30.49 -16.95
C ARG A 58 -21.80 31.80 -16.47
N ALA A 59 -21.63 32.85 -17.27
CA ALA A 59 -22.15 34.19 -16.98
C ALA A 59 -23.69 34.28 -16.96
N ASP A 60 -24.38 33.32 -17.60
CA ASP A 60 -25.84 33.19 -17.60
C ASP A 60 -26.40 32.48 -16.36
N GLY A 61 -25.55 32.15 -15.39
CA GLY A 61 -25.94 31.49 -14.14
C GLY A 61 -26.04 29.97 -14.22
N ILE A 62 -25.67 29.38 -15.35
CA ILE A 62 -25.73 27.94 -15.57
C ILE A 62 -24.36 27.31 -15.27
N PHE A 63 -24.36 26.20 -14.54
CA PHE A 63 -23.18 25.36 -14.35
C PHE A 63 -23.17 24.22 -15.38
N LEU A 64 -22.22 24.23 -16.31
CA LEU A 64 -22.05 23.13 -17.26
C LEU A 64 -21.23 22.02 -16.60
N GLY A 65 -21.87 20.89 -16.28
CA GLY A 65 -21.22 19.75 -15.65
C GLY A 65 -20.43 18.91 -16.65
N HIS A 66 -19.15 18.67 -16.38
CA HIS A 66 -18.31 17.76 -17.18
C HIS A 66 -18.13 16.40 -16.51
N ASN A 67 -18.11 16.37 -15.18
CA ASN A 67 -17.95 15.14 -14.40
C ASN A 67 -18.91 15.14 -13.21
N VAL A 68 -19.67 14.07 -13.03
CA VAL A 68 -20.62 13.86 -11.92
C VAL A 68 -20.18 12.66 -11.10
N GLU A 69 -20.05 12.81 -9.79
CA GLU A 69 -19.68 11.73 -8.87
C GLU A 69 -20.72 11.58 -7.75
N LEU A 70 -21.23 10.36 -7.53
CA LEU A 70 -22.10 10.07 -6.38
C LEU A 70 -21.32 10.14 -5.05
N LYS A 71 -21.96 10.65 -3.98
CA LYS A 71 -21.37 10.79 -2.64
C LYS A 71 -22.27 10.17 -1.55
N ASN A 72 -21.67 9.44 -0.61
CA ASN A 72 -22.37 8.70 0.46
C ASN A 72 -22.41 9.41 1.84
N SER A 73 -22.35 10.74 1.93
CA SER A 73 -22.28 11.43 3.24
C SER A 73 -23.34 12.51 3.47
N GLN A 74 -23.79 12.64 4.72
CA GLN A 74 -24.57 13.78 5.22
C GLN A 74 -23.63 14.87 5.78
N GLU A 75 -22.77 15.42 4.93
CA GLU A 75 -21.87 16.53 5.28
C GLU A 75 -22.42 17.90 4.83
N ASP A 76 -21.87 18.98 5.38
CA ASP A 76 -22.05 20.35 4.87
C ASP A 76 -21.82 20.43 3.35
N ALA A 77 -22.54 21.30 2.66
CA ALA A 77 -22.32 21.54 1.23
C ALA A 77 -20.89 22.06 0.97
N VAL A 78 -20.32 21.70 -0.18
CA VAL A 78 -18.97 22.13 -0.57
C VAL A 78 -19.00 22.85 -1.91
N ILE A 79 -18.30 23.98 -1.98
CA ILE A 79 -18.08 24.76 -3.21
C ILE A 79 -16.57 24.94 -3.39
N GLU A 80 -16.04 24.64 -4.57
CA GLU A 80 -14.65 24.94 -4.93
C GLU A 80 -14.62 25.84 -6.17
N GLY A 81 -14.22 27.10 -6.01
CA GLY A 81 -14.25 28.07 -7.12
C GLY A 81 -13.64 29.42 -6.80
N ILE A 82 -13.88 30.38 -7.69
CA ILE A 82 -13.26 31.71 -7.65
C ILE A 82 -14.15 32.71 -6.91
N ILE A 83 -13.57 33.48 -5.99
CA ILE A 83 -14.22 34.66 -5.39
C ILE A 83 -14.46 35.70 -6.48
N LYS A 84 -15.72 36.01 -6.77
CA LYS A 84 -16.13 37.06 -7.73
C LYS A 84 -16.20 38.43 -7.08
N THR A 85 -16.83 38.51 -5.92
CA THR A 85 -16.97 39.75 -5.15
C THR A 85 -16.76 39.47 -3.67
N LEU A 86 -16.30 40.47 -2.94
CA LEU A 86 -16.16 40.47 -1.49
C LEU A 86 -16.74 41.78 -0.96
N ASP A 87 -17.70 41.68 -0.04
CA ASP A 87 -18.17 42.78 0.80
C ASP A 87 -17.62 42.56 2.21
N THR A 88 -16.61 43.34 2.58
CA THR A 88 -15.97 43.25 3.89
C THR A 88 -16.83 43.83 5.02
N LYS A 89 -17.80 44.71 4.72
CA LYS A 89 -18.70 45.29 5.73
C LYS A 89 -19.78 44.30 6.12
N LEU A 90 -20.32 43.59 5.14
CA LEU A 90 -21.34 42.57 5.35
C LEU A 90 -20.75 41.18 5.62
N ALA A 91 -19.43 41.00 5.48
CA ALA A 91 -18.73 39.72 5.56
C ALA A 91 -19.32 38.67 4.61
N ILE A 92 -19.55 39.08 3.36
CA ILE A 92 -20.14 38.23 2.31
C ILE A 92 -19.16 38.12 1.15
N ILE A 93 -18.88 36.90 0.71
CA ILE A 93 -18.22 36.63 -0.58
C ILE A 93 -19.20 36.02 -1.58
N LYS A 94 -18.96 36.23 -2.88
CA LYS A 94 -19.75 35.59 -3.94
C LYS A 94 -18.90 34.61 -4.74
N VAL A 95 -19.32 33.35 -4.82
CA VAL A 95 -18.67 32.28 -5.60
C VAL A 95 -19.73 31.56 -6.44
N MET A 96 -19.54 31.48 -7.76
CA MET A 96 -20.51 30.85 -8.69
C MET A 96 -21.97 31.31 -8.52
N GLY A 97 -22.21 32.59 -8.26
CA GLY A 97 -23.57 33.10 -8.00
C GLY A 97 -24.02 33.01 -6.54
N ILE A 98 -23.47 32.08 -5.75
CA ILE A 98 -23.82 31.88 -4.34
C ILE A 98 -23.20 32.95 -3.45
N ARG A 99 -24.02 33.56 -2.60
CA ARG A 99 -23.61 34.42 -1.50
C ARG A 99 -23.21 33.55 -0.32
N VAL A 100 -21.97 33.71 0.14
CA VAL A 100 -21.42 32.98 1.28
C VAL A 100 -21.24 33.95 2.43
N VAL A 101 -21.99 33.72 3.50
CA VAL A 101 -21.95 34.51 4.74
C VAL A 101 -20.84 33.98 5.63
N ILE A 102 -19.99 34.88 6.10
CA ILE A 102 -18.88 34.63 7.00
C ILE A 102 -19.24 35.22 8.36
N ASN A 103 -19.27 34.40 9.41
CA ASN A 103 -19.58 34.83 10.77
C ASN A 103 -18.43 34.51 11.73
N GLY A 104 -18.61 34.81 13.02
CA GLY A 104 -17.60 34.55 14.06
C GLY A 104 -17.27 33.07 14.28
N HIS A 105 -18.05 32.13 13.72
CA HIS A 105 -17.80 30.69 13.78
C HIS A 105 -17.14 30.14 12.50
N THR A 106 -17.07 30.93 11.43
CA THR A 106 -16.42 30.51 10.18
C THR A 106 -14.91 30.43 10.38
N GLN A 107 -14.33 29.26 10.10
CA GLN A 107 -12.88 29.09 10.13
C GLN A 107 -12.26 29.47 8.79
N LEU A 108 -11.44 30.53 8.77
CA LEU A 108 -10.70 30.97 7.59
C LEU A 108 -9.26 30.52 7.69
N PHE A 109 -8.77 29.80 6.68
CA PHE A 109 -7.39 29.37 6.61
C PHE A 109 -6.89 29.26 5.18
N ASN A 110 -5.57 29.21 5.00
CA ASN A 110 -4.97 28.97 3.68
C ASN A 110 -4.60 27.50 3.48
N ASN A 111 -4.08 27.16 2.29
CA ASN A 111 -3.52 25.84 1.97
C ASN A 111 -2.46 25.27 2.92
N ARG A 112 -1.93 26.11 3.81
CA ARG A 112 -0.94 25.74 4.83
C ARG A 112 -1.56 25.64 6.23
N SER A 113 -2.90 25.69 6.32
CA SER A 113 -3.67 25.66 7.57
C SER A 113 -3.35 26.82 8.52
N HIS A 114 -2.78 27.92 8.03
CA HIS A 114 -2.64 29.13 8.82
C HIS A 114 -3.97 29.87 8.80
N SER A 115 -4.38 30.42 9.95
CA SER A 115 -5.54 31.30 10.03
C SER A 115 -5.34 32.52 9.13
N VAL A 116 -6.41 32.88 8.42
CA VAL A 116 -6.46 33.98 7.47
C VAL A 116 -7.54 34.95 7.92
N GLN A 117 -7.28 36.25 7.83
CA GLN A 117 -8.30 37.27 8.12
C GLN A 117 -9.20 37.50 6.91
N LEU A 118 -10.45 37.94 7.14
CA LEU A 118 -11.40 38.25 6.06
C LEU A 118 -10.84 39.19 5.00
N LYS A 119 -10.03 40.18 5.41
CA LYS A 119 -9.37 41.16 4.54
C LYS A 119 -8.35 40.56 3.56
N GLU A 120 -7.89 39.34 3.82
CA GLU A 120 -6.94 38.62 2.97
C GLU A 120 -7.64 37.80 1.87
N LEU A 121 -8.97 37.63 1.94
CA LEU A 121 -9.74 37.14 0.81
C LEU A 121 -9.79 38.24 -0.24
N LEU A 122 -9.50 37.92 -1.50
CA LEU A 122 -9.55 38.86 -2.60
C LEU A 122 -10.37 38.29 -3.76
N PRO A 123 -11.11 39.12 -4.52
CA PRO A 123 -11.63 38.72 -5.82
C PRO A 123 -10.53 38.11 -6.68
N GLY A 124 -10.82 36.97 -7.33
CA GLY A 124 -9.86 36.18 -8.09
C GLY A 124 -9.16 35.06 -7.30
N ASN A 125 -9.26 35.05 -5.97
CA ASN A 125 -8.76 33.92 -5.19
C ASN A 125 -9.60 32.67 -5.42
N TRP A 126 -8.91 31.53 -5.48
CA TRP A 126 -9.53 30.22 -5.43
C TRP A 126 -9.79 29.82 -3.98
N VAL A 127 -11.01 29.33 -3.71
CA VAL A 127 -11.43 28.92 -2.38
C VAL A 127 -12.18 27.60 -2.42
N ARG A 128 -11.99 26.81 -1.35
CA ARG A 128 -12.87 25.71 -0.97
C ARG A 128 -13.69 26.15 0.22
N ILE A 129 -15.00 26.11 0.08
CA ILE A 129 -15.96 26.56 1.09
C ILE A 129 -16.74 25.34 1.53
N GLN A 130 -16.84 25.11 2.83
CA GLN A 130 -17.81 24.17 3.41
C GLN A 130 -18.81 24.96 4.23
N GLY A 131 -20.08 24.63 4.14
CA GLY A 131 -21.10 25.33 4.90
C GLY A 131 -22.50 24.74 4.77
N LYS A 132 -23.40 25.26 5.59
CA LYS A 132 -24.80 24.88 5.55
C LYS A 132 -25.52 25.76 4.53
N HIS A 133 -26.20 25.12 3.59
CA HIS A 133 -27.13 25.81 2.68
C HIS A 133 -28.38 26.22 3.46
N ILE A 134 -28.71 27.51 3.46
CA ILE A 134 -29.83 28.05 4.25
C ILE A 134 -31.06 28.26 3.36
N GLU A 135 -30.91 29.10 2.35
CA GLU A 135 -31.99 29.56 1.46
C GLU A 135 -31.40 30.07 0.14
N LYS A 136 -32.25 30.50 -0.79
CA LYS A 136 -31.90 30.83 -2.19
C LYS A 136 -30.53 31.51 -2.34
N GLU A 137 -29.58 30.74 -2.90
CA GLU A 137 -28.22 31.18 -3.21
C GLU A 137 -27.45 31.72 -1.97
N LEU A 138 -27.77 31.22 -0.77
CA LEU A 138 -27.18 31.63 0.50
C LEU A 138 -26.56 30.43 1.24
N LEU A 139 -25.25 30.49 1.43
CA LEU A 139 -24.48 29.49 2.18
C LEU A 139 -23.89 30.13 3.44
N LEU A 140 -24.11 29.54 4.61
CA LEU A 140 -23.41 29.91 5.83
C LEU A 140 -22.15 29.07 5.96
N ALA A 141 -20.98 29.71 5.81
CA ALA A 141 -19.70 29.00 5.82
C ALA A 141 -19.33 28.51 7.23
N SER A 142 -19.06 27.21 7.35
CA SER A 142 -18.35 26.62 8.48
C SER A 142 -16.83 26.74 8.29
N THR A 143 -16.34 26.56 7.06
CA THR A 143 -14.93 26.73 6.72
C THR A 143 -14.73 27.39 5.36
N ILE A 144 -13.68 28.21 5.26
CA ILE A 144 -13.18 28.77 4.00
C ILE A 144 -11.67 28.54 3.94
N GLN A 145 -11.26 27.77 2.94
CA GLN A 145 -9.86 27.49 2.65
C GLN A 145 -9.43 28.20 1.37
N LEU A 146 -8.40 29.06 1.42
CA LEU A 146 -7.72 29.52 0.20
C LEU A 146 -6.95 28.36 -0.42
N ILE A 147 -7.33 27.99 -1.65
CA ILE A 147 -6.73 26.89 -2.41
C ILE A 147 -5.94 27.38 -3.64
N ASP A 148 -5.07 26.52 -4.15
CA ASP A 148 -4.39 26.77 -5.42
C ASP A 148 -5.38 26.33 -6.52
N PRO A 149 -5.41 26.99 -7.68
CA PRO A 149 -6.25 26.54 -8.78
C PRO A 149 -5.96 25.08 -9.13
N PRO A 150 -6.98 24.24 -9.36
CA PRO A 150 -6.78 22.88 -9.83
C PRO A 150 -6.14 22.88 -11.21
N ASP A 151 -5.36 21.85 -11.52
CA ASP A 151 -4.67 21.72 -12.82
C ASP A 151 -5.65 21.74 -14.01
N THR A 152 -6.90 21.33 -13.79
CA THR A 152 -7.99 21.35 -14.79
C THR A 152 -8.59 22.74 -15.00
N GLY A 153 -8.42 23.65 -14.03
CA GLY A 153 -9.10 24.94 -13.97
C GLY A 153 -10.62 24.85 -13.77
N GLU A 154 -11.13 23.67 -13.41
CA GLU A 154 -12.57 23.42 -13.25
C GLU A 154 -13.06 23.71 -11.83
N GLU A 155 -14.25 24.29 -11.77
CA GLU A 155 -15.00 24.59 -10.56
C GLU A 155 -15.77 23.34 -10.09
N SER A 156 -16.17 23.26 -8.81
CA SER A 156 -17.03 22.16 -8.34
C SER A 156 -18.09 22.56 -7.31
N LEU A 157 -19.22 21.85 -7.37
CA LEU A 157 -20.37 21.95 -6.45
C LEU A 157 -20.63 20.57 -5.85
N GLU A 158 -20.86 20.48 -4.54
CA GLU A 158 -21.20 19.24 -3.86
C GLU A 158 -22.33 19.46 -2.84
N SER A 159 -23.50 18.91 -3.13
CA SER A 159 -24.69 18.96 -2.27
C SER A 159 -25.72 17.91 -2.74
N GLU A 160 -26.82 17.80 -2.00
CA GLU A 160 -28.00 17.04 -2.42
C GLU A 160 -28.69 17.68 -3.63
N ILE A 161 -29.22 16.84 -4.52
CA ILE A 161 -30.04 17.25 -5.65
C ILE A 161 -31.37 17.78 -5.13
N GLN A 162 -31.67 19.05 -5.37
CA GLN A 162 -32.91 19.69 -4.96
C GLN A 162 -34.04 19.49 -5.97
N LYS A 163 -33.69 19.46 -7.26
CA LYS A 163 -34.62 19.22 -8.38
C LYS A 163 -33.90 18.50 -9.51
N LEU A 164 -34.67 17.72 -10.25
CA LEU A 164 -34.21 17.00 -11.44
C LEU A 164 -35.14 17.33 -12.61
N SER A 165 -34.59 17.56 -13.79
CA SER A 165 -35.34 17.79 -15.03
C SER A 165 -34.73 16.96 -16.14
N THR A 166 -35.56 16.17 -16.82
CA THR A 166 -35.14 15.32 -17.96
C THR A 166 -35.97 15.60 -19.23
N GLU A 167 -36.92 16.55 -19.20
CA GLU A 167 -37.94 16.71 -20.26
C GLU A 167 -37.51 17.62 -21.42
N LYS A 168 -36.66 18.64 -21.17
CA LYS A 168 -36.17 19.57 -22.21
C LYS A 168 -34.65 19.71 -22.26
N TRP A 169 -34.01 19.57 -21.10
CA TRP A 169 -32.56 19.63 -20.90
C TRP A 169 -32.24 18.63 -19.79
N GLU A 170 -31.14 17.89 -19.92
CA GLU A 170 -30.61 17.08 -18.82
C GLU A 170 -30.04 18.03 -17.76
N ALA A 171 -30.82 18.30 -16.72
CA ALA A 171 -30.44 19.27 -15.70
C ALA A 171 -30.83 18.84 -14.29
N CYS A 172 -30.08 19.33 -13.31
CA CYS A 172 -30.45 19.25 -11.90
C CYS A 172 -30.21 20.60 -11.21
N LEU A 173 -30.77 20.75 -10.01
CA LEU A 173 -30.56 21.93 -9.17
C LEU A 173 -29.73 21.52 -7.95
N ILE A 174 -28.57 22.15 -7.77
CA ILE A 174 -27.65 21.92 -6.64
C ILE A 174 -27.30 23.29 -6.05
N LEU A 175 -27.56 23.50 -4.77
CA LEU A 175 -27.32 24.79 -4.10
C LEU A 175 -28.01 25.97 -4.82
N ASP A 176 -29.21 25.71 -5.33
CA ASP A 176 -30.01 26.62 -6.16
C ASP A 176 -29.35 27.04 -7.49
N ILE A 177 -28.22 26.41 -7.87
CA ILE A 177 -27.59 26.61 -9.16
C ILE A 177 -28.14 25.57 -10.15
N PRO A 178 -28.65 25.99 -11.32
CA PRO A 178 -29.00 25.07 -12.39
C PRO A 178 -27.73 24.47 -13.00
N VAL A 179 -27.61 23.16 -12.88
CA VAL A 179 -26.54 22.36 -13.47
C VAL A 179 -27.09 21.68 -14.71
N VAL A 180 -26.46 21.91 -15.86
CA VAL A 180 -26.84 21.30 -17.14
C VAL A 180 -25.76 20.30 -17.55
N PHE A 181 -26.20 19.16 -18.05
CA PHE A 181 -25.38 18.08 -18.57
C PHE A 181 -25.53 17.99 -20.09
N ASN A 182 -24.50 17.52 -20.77
CA ASN A 182 -24.51 17.30 -22.20
C ASN A 182 -23.94 15.89 -22.51
N ASN A 183 -23.88 15.54 -23.80
CA ASN A 183 -23.34 14.26 -24.24
C ASN A 183 -21.83 14.06 -23.96
N GLN A 184 -21.13 15.08 -23.46
CA GLN A 184 -19.74 15.01 -23.03
C GLN A 184 -19.61 14.89 -21.50
N THR A 185 -20.71 15.01 -20.76
CA THR A 185 -20.73 14.82 -19.31
C THR A 185 -20.46 13.35 -18.97
N ILE A 186 -19.45 13.11 -18.15
CA ILE A 186 -19.11 11.79 -17.64
C ILE A 186 -19.79 11.60 -16.29
N PHE A 187 -20.64 10.59 -16.16
CA PHE A 187 -21.25 10.20 -14.90
C PHE A 187 -20.50 9.02 -14.30
N ASN A 188 -19.90 9.24 -13.14
CA ASN A 188 -19.17 8.26 -12.37
C ASN A 188 -20.02 7.79 -11.19
N ASP A 189 -20.40 6.51 -11.20
CA ASP A 189 -20.95 5.85 -10.03
C ASP A 189 -19.94 5.88 -8.88
N PHE A 190 -20.45 5.90 -7.65
CA PHE A 190 -19.67 5.47 -6.50
C PHE A 190 -19.45 3.96 -6.62
N ARG A 191 -18.55 3.56 -7.53
CA ARG A 191 -17.98 2.23 -7.44
C ARG A 191 -17.04 2.28 -6.22
N PRO A 192 -17.21 1.43 -5.20
CA PRO A 192 -16.05 1.12 -4.36
C PRO A 192 -14.94 0.76 -5.33
N PHE A 193 -13.78 1.40 -5.18
CA PHE A 193 -12.59 1.20 -6.00
C PHE A 193 -12.61 -0.22 -6.57
N ILE A 194 -12.89 -0.38 -7.87
CA ILE A 194 -12.55 -1.64 -8.52
C ILE A 194 -11.06 -1.68 -8.33
N ASN A 195 -10.60 -2.52 -7.41
CA ASN A 195 -9.21 -2.84 -7.34
C ASN A 195 -8.97 -3.66 -8.61
N GLY A 196 -8.76 -2.97 -9.73
CA GLY A 196 -8.30 -3.61 -10.95
C GLY A 196 -7.04 -4.43 -10.65
N VAL A 197 -6.50 -5.08 -11.67
CA VAL A 197 -5.24 -5.83 -11.62
C VAL A 197 -4.25 -5.20 -10.61
N LYS A 198 -4.05 -5.86 -9.45
CA LYS A 198 -3.32 -5.29 -8.31
C LYS A 198 -1.82 -5.40 -8.53
N ARG A 199 -1.18 -4.26 -8.80
CA ARG A 199 0.27 -4.16 -9.00
C ARG A 199 0.99 -3.72 -7.73
N ASP A 200 2.27 -4.11 -7.62
CA ASP A 200 3.14 -3.57 -6.59
C ASP A 200 3.31 -2.05 -6.80
N ASP A 201 3.43 -1.28 -5.72
CA ASP A 201 3.55 0.20 -5.76
C ASP A 201 4.77 0.71 -6.58
N ASP A 202 5.72 -0.18 -6.87
CA ASP A 202 6.90 0.10 -7.67
C ASP A 202 6.88 -0.53 -9.07
N ASP A 203 5.85 -1.27 -9.47
CA ASP A 203 5.71 -1.72 -10.85
C ASP A 203 5.14 -0.61 -11.75
N GLN A 204 5.40 -0.70 -13.06
CA GLN A 204 4.58 0.01 -14.04
C GLN A 204 3.15 -0.52 -14.04
N GLN A 205 2.20 0.38 -14.33
CA GLN A 205 0.77 0.10 -14.30
C GLN A 205 0.17 0.36 -15.68
N PRO A 206 0.38 -0.54 -16.68
CA PRO A 206 -0.39 -0.46 -17.91
C PRO A 206 -1.89 -0.57 -17.62
N SER A 207 -2.69 -0.02 -18.54
CA SER A 207 -4.13 -0.26 -18.54
C SER A 207 -4.39 -1.76 -18.63
N PRO A 208 -5.25 -2.33 -17.76
CA PRO A 208 -5.62 -3.73 -17.87
C PRO A 208 -6.41 -3.98 -19.16
N ILE A 209 -6.27 -5.19 -19.69
CA ILE A 209 -7.12 -5.69 -20.77
C ILE A 209 -8.53 -5.86 -20.19
N THR A 210 -9.51 -5.21 -20.83
CA THR A 210 -10.91 -5.22 -20.39
C THR A 210 -11.73 -6.06 -21.37
N ILE A 211 -12.49 -7.02 -20.87
CA ILE A 211 -13.40 -7.87 -21.67
C ILE A 211 -14.82 -7.68 -21.14
N GLY A 212 -15.66 -6.98 -21.91
CA GLY A 212 -16.96 -6.52 -21.42
C GLY A 212 -16.82 -5.58 -20.21
N ASP A 213 -17.90 -5.43 -19.44
CA ASP A 213 -17.92 -4.46 -18.32
C ASP A 213 -17.47 -5.05 -16.98
N TYR A 214 -17.20 -6.35 -16.94
CA TYR A 214 -17.10 -7.11 -15.69
C TYR A 214 -15.74 -7.79 -15.50
N PHE A 215 -14.94 -7.95 -16.55
CA PHE A 215 -13.71 -8.72 -16.49
C PHE A 215 -12.48 -7.89 -16.88
N LEU A 216 -11.49 -7.90 -15.99
CA LEU A 216 -10.19 -7.27 -16.18
C LEU A 216 -9.10 -8.33 -16.10
N MET A 217 -8.14 -8.23 -17.00
CA MET A 217 -6.97 -9.09 -17.04
C MET A 217 -5.70 -8.25 -17.19
N GLY A 218 -4.63 -8.74 -16.60
CA GLY A 218 -3.29 -8.27 -16.88
C GLY A 218 -2.28 -9.28 -16.38
N GLY A 219 -1.02 -8.91 -16.42
CA GLY A 219 -0.01 -9.72 -15.77
C GLY A 219 1.40 -9.23 -16.03
N LYS A 220 2.38 -10.03 -15.60
CA LYS A 220 3.76 -9.74 -15.92
C LYS A 220 4.57 -11.00 -16.19
N VAL A 221 5.51 -10.87 -17.11
CA VAL A 221 6.63 -11.80 -17.27
C VAL A 221 7.84 -11.17 -16.60
N GLU A 222 8.56 -11.96 -15.83
CA GLU A 222 9.73 -11.53 -15.05
C GLU A 222 10.88 -12.49 -15.28
N VAL A 223 12.03 -11.97 -15.66
CA VAL A 223 13.31 -12.69 -15.74
C VAL A 223 14.24 -12.10 -14.70
N GLU A 224 14.84 -12.97 -13.89
CA GLU A 224 15.76 -12.60 -12.82
C GLU A 224 17.02 -13.46 -12.91
N ILE A 225 18.20 -12.83 -12.82
CA ILE A 225 19.51 -13.49 -12.80
C ILE A 225 20.28 -12.91 -11.61
N GLU A 226 20.81 -13.77 -10.75
CA GLU A 226 21.45 -13.40 -9.50
C GLU A 226 22.74 -14.22 -9.30
N PRO A 227 23.89 -13.71 -9.77
CA PRO A 227 25.20 -14.29 -9.43
C PRO A 227 25.57 -13.97 -7.98
N GLN A 228 26.15 -14.94 -7.29
CA GLN A 228 26.55 -14.87 -5.88
C GLN A 228 27.93 -15.48 -5.69
N ASP A 229 28.77 -14.82 -4.89
CA ASP A 229 30.14 -15.24 -4.59
C ASP A 229 30.39 -15.19 -3.07
N ASN A 230 30.99 -16.25 -2.52
CA ASN A 230 31.51 -16.31 -1.16
C ASN A 230 30.52 -16.04 0.00
N LEU A 231 29.22 -16.36 -0.13
CA LEU A 231 28.19 -16.17 0.93
C LEU A 231 28.47 -16.93 2.25
N ASN A 232 29.45 -17.82 2.28
CA ASN A 232 29.90 -18.58 3.45
C ASN A 232 31.21 -18.05 4.07
N LEU A 233 31.81 -16.99 3.52
CA LEU A 233 33.05 -16.37 4.00
C LEU A 233 34.25 -17.34 4.06
N ASN A 234 34.25 -18.40 3.26
CA ASN A 234 35.28 -19.45 3.32
C ASN A 234 35.94 -19.74 1.95
N ASN A 235 35.78 -18.83 0.97
CA ASN A 235 36.49 -18.78 -0.33
C ASN A 235 36.52 -20.08 -1.17
N ALA A 236 35.72 -21.08 -0.81
CA ALA A 236 35.69 -22.37 -1.45
C ALA A 236 34.23 -22.83 -1.62
N SER A 237 33.86 -23.09 -2.87
CA SER A 237 32.77 -24.00 -3.29
C SER A 237 31.31 -23.51 -3.23
N ALA A 238 31.02 -22.24 -2.94
CA ALA A 238 29.63 -21.79 -2.74
C ALA A 238 29.02 -20.94 -3.87
N ASP A 239 29.84 -20.56 -4.86
CA ASP A 239 29.45 -19.68 -5.96
C ASP A 239 28.31 -20.29 -6.76
N ARG A 240 27.33 -19.44 -7.05
CA ARG A 240 26.14 -19.88 -7.75
C ARG A 240 25.54 -18.77 -8.56
N VAL A 241 24.87 -19.18 -9.62
CA VAL A 241 23.98 -18.31 -10.39
C VAL A 241 22.58 -18.82 -10.24
N ASN A 242 21.72 -18.00 -9.64
CA ASN A 242 20.28 -18.25 -9.61
C ASN A 242 19.67 -17.58 -10.83
N SER A 243 18.99 -18.33 -11.69
CA SER A 243 18.16 -17.77 -12.75
C SER A 243 16.70 -18.16 -12.56
N GLN A 244 15.81 -17.26 -12.95
CA GLN A 244 14.39 -17.41 -12.68
C GLN A 244 13.57 -16.73 -13.76
N ILE A 245 12.59 -17.47 -14.28
CA ILE A 245 11.54 -16.94 -15.15
C ILE A 245 10.21 -17.10 -14.42
N SER A 246 9.41 -16.04 -14.36
CA SER A 246 8.10 -16.05 -13.73
C SER A 246 7.04 -15.44 -14.63
N PHE A 247 5.91 -16.13 -14.78
CA PHE A 247 4.71 -15.64 -15.43
C PHE A 247 3.61 -15.46 -14.37
N LYS A 248 3.07 -14.25 -14.27
CA LYS A 248 2.13 -13.86 -13.20
C LYS A 248 0.87 -13.23 -13.80
N PRO A 249 -0.06 -14.03 -14.35
CA PRO A 249 -1.34 -13.52 -14.83
C PRO A 249 -2.26 -13.22 -13.65
N GLU A 250 -3.08 -12.19 -13.84
CA GLU A 250 -3.98 -11.61 -12.85
C GLU A 250 -5.34 -11.35 -13.50
N PHE A 251 -6.40 -11.65 -12.76
CA PHE A 251 -7.77 -11.56 -13.20
C PHE A 251 -8.64 -10.94 -12.10
N SER A 252 -9.49 -10.00 -12.47
CA SER A 252 -10.56 -9.47 -11.61
C SER A 252 -11.89 -9.59 -12.34
N LEU A 253 -12.87 -10.19 -11.68
CA LEU A 253 -14.24 -10.36 -12.16
C LEU A 253 -15.19 -9.67 -11.17
N THR A 254 -15.99 -8.74 -11.67
CA THR A 254 -17.00 -8.01 -10.89
C THR A 254 -18.38 -8.39 -11.42
N PRO A 255 -18.95 -9.54 -11.03
CA PRO A 255 -20.20 -10.02 -11.64
C PRO A 255 -21.42 -9.19 -11.24
N LEU A 256 -21.36 -8.52 -10.08
CA LEU A 256 -22.43 -7.70 -9.52
C LEU A 256 -21.82 -6.46 -8.85
N PRO A 257 -22.55 -5.34 -8.74
CA PRO A 257 -22.11 -4.21 -7.93
C PRO A 257 -21.76 -4.65 -6.50
N GLY A 258 -20.58 -4.29 -6.03
CA GLY A 258 -20.10 -4.62 -4.69
C GLY A 258 -19.54 -6.04 -4.51
N VAL A 259 -19.49 -6.87 -5.56
CA VAL A 259 -18.88 -8.21 -5.49
C VAL A 259 -17.69 -8.30 -6.43
N GLU A 260 -16.52 -8.68 -5.92
CA GLU A 260 -15.31 -8.92 -6.73
C GLU A 260 -14.73 -10.31 -6.45
N ILE A 261 -14.37 -11.02 -7.51
CA ILE A 261 -13.55 -12.22 -7.46
C ILE A 261 -12.20 -11.86 -8.07
N TYR A 262 -11.12 -12.01 -7.29
CA TYR A 262 -9.77 -11.73 -7.74
C TYR A 262 -8.90 -12.98 -7.72
N THR A 263 -8.12 -13.18 -8.77
CA THR A 263 -7.20 -14.30 -8.91
C THR A 263 -5.84 -13.83 -9.41
N LYS A 264 -4.77 -14.27 -8.75
CA LYS A 264 -3.39 -14.09 -9.18
C LYS A 264 -2.67 -15.42 -9.18
N LEU A 265 -2.28 -15.86 -10.37
CA LEU A 265 -1.50 -17.08 -10.54
C LEU A 265 -0.02 -16.73 -10.69
N LYS A 266 0.84 -17.69 -10.37
CA LYS A 266 2.29 -17.56 -10.52
C LYS A 266 2.85 -18.88 -11.00
N VAL A 267 3.36 -18.87 -12.23
CA VAL A 267 4.18 -19.94 -12.77
C VAL A 267 5.62 -19.49 -12.68
N LYS A 268 6.49 -20.33 -12.11
CA LYS A 268 7.86 -19.97 -11.82
C LYS A 268 8.79 -21.12 -12.17
N ARG A 269 9.73 -20.90 -13.08
CA ARG A 269 10.84 -21.80 -13.36
C ARG A 269 12.10 -21.22 -12.73
N LYS A 270 12.74 -21.98 -11.85
CA LYS A 270 14.05 -21.65 -11.27
C LYS A 270 15.09 -22.61 -11.83
N GLN A 271 16.27 -22.08 -12.09
CA GLN A 271 17.45 -22.86 -12.39
C GLN A 271 18.58 -22.35 -11.50
N LEU A 272 19.24 -23.28 -10.84
CA LEU A 272 20.38 -23.04 -9.97
C LEU A 272 21.59 -23.68 -10.63
N ILE A 273 22.61 -22.89 -10.89
CA ILE A 273 23.88 -23.36 -11.45
C ILE A 273 24.93 -23.22 -10.35
N LYS A 274 25.50 -24.34 -9.92
CA LYS A 274 26.59 -24.43 -8.92
C LYS A 274 27.70 -25.28 -9.48
N THR A 275 28.90 -24.73 -9.69
CA THR A 275 30.11 -25.51 -10.04
C THR A 275 29.86 -26.62 -11.08
N GLY A 276 29.13 -26.31 -12.17
CA GLY A 276 28.81 -27.26 -13.25
C GLY A 276 27.62 -28.20 -13.01
N GLN A 277 26.99 -28.20 -11.84
CA GLN A 277 25.72 -28.87 -11.57
C GLN A 277 24.55 -27.91 -11.82
N GLU A 278 23.57 -28.40 -12.58
CA GLU A 278 22.33 -27.68 -12.85
C GLU A 278 21.16 -28.35 -12.15
N GLU A 279 20.47 -27.59 -11.31
CA GLU A 279 19.22 -28.01 -10.67
C GLU A 279 18.08 -27.11 -11.15
N GLY A 280 17.07 -27.73 -11.78
CA GLY A 280 15.88 -27.04 -12.27
C GLY A 280 14.64 -27.39 -11.45
N SER A 281 13.77 -26.42 -11.21
CA SER A 281 12.42 -26.69 -10.70
C SER A 281 11.38 -25.76 -11.33
N THR A 282 10.20 -26.32 -11.62
CA THR A 282 9.03 -25.56 -12.05
C THR A 282 7.98 -25.62 -10.96
N ARG A 283 7.39 -24.47 -10.62
CA ARG A 283 6.37 -24.36 -9.58
C ARG A 283 5.18 -23.56 -10.09
N PHE A 284 3.99 -24.04 -9.75
CA PHE A 284 2.72 -23.40 -10.00
C PHE A 284 2.10 -23.04 -8.66
N GLN A 285 1.63 -21.80 -8.51
CA GLN A 285 1.06 -21.32 -7.26
C GLN A 285 -0.10 -20.35 -7.54
N ALA A 286 -1.24 -20.59 -6.92
CA ALA A 286 -2.26 -19.55 -6.73
C ALA A 286 -1.76 -18.61 -5.61
N SER A 287 -1.26 -17.44 -6.00
CA SER A 287 -0.70 -16.47 -5.05
C SER A 287 -1.82 -15.78 -4.28
N GLU A 288 -2.88 -15.37 -4.98
CA GLU A 288 -4.09 -14.80 -4.41
C GLU A 288 -5.31 -15.40 -5.11
N PHE A 289 -6.35 -15.68 -4.34
CA PHE A 289 -7.66 -16.15 -4.79
C PHE A 289 -8.67 -15.82 -3.70
N TYR A 290 -9.45 -14.76 -3.87
CA TYR A 290 -10.39 -14.31 -2.86
C TYR A 290 -11.67 -13.73 -3.47
N LEU A 291 -12.73 -13.79 -2.66
CA LEU A 291 -13.97 -13.06 -2.84
C LEU A 291 -13.91 -11.79 -1.98
N ASN A 292 -14.34 -10.66 -2.53
CA ASN A 292 -14.49 -9.42 -1.81
C ASN A 292 -15.93 -8.91 -1.94
N LEU A 293 -16.53 -8.60 -0.79
CA LEU A 293 -17.86 -8.03 -0.67
C LEU A 293 -17.72 -6.62 -0.13
N TYR A 294 -17.95 -5.63 -0.99
CA TYR A 294 -17.83 -4.23 -0.67
C TYR A 294 -19.13 -3.67 -0.11
N ASN A 295 -19.01 -2.59 0.65
CA ASN A 295 -20.13 -1.77 1.14
C ASN A 295 -21.26 -2.56 1.80
N LEU A 296 -20.89 -3.50 2.67
CA LEU A 296 -21.85 -4.30 3.43
C LEU A 296 -22.80 -3.38 4.19
N PHE A 297 -24.09 -3.68 4.09
CA PHE A 297 -25.16 -2.88 4.71
C PHE A 297 -25.15 -1.41 4.29
N GLN A 298 -24.70 -1.10 3.07
CA GLN A 298 -24.56 0.26 2.53
C GLN A 298 -23.61 1.16 3.35
N THR A 299 -22.68 0.54 4.09
CA THR A 299 -21.65 1.25 4.88
C THR A 299 -20.31 1.24 4.18
N SER A 300 -19.25 1.78 4.79
CA SER A 300 -17.86 1.63 4.30
C SER A 300 -17.21 0.30 4.72
N LEU A 301 -17.98 -0.62 5.29
CA LEU A 301 -17.51 -1.95 5.71
C LEU A 301 -17.41 -2.88 4.50
N SER A 302 -16.32 -3.63 4.41
CA SER A 302 -16.10 -4.67 3.39
C SER A 302 -15.60 -5.97 4.04
N LEU A 303 -15.88 -7.10 3.39
CA LEU A 303 -15.47 -8.43 3.82
C LEU A 303 -14.70 -9.14 2.71
N GLN A 304 -13.48 -9.59 3.02
CA GLN A 304 -12.61 -10.30 2.10
C GLN A 304 -12.31 -11.71 2.60
N ILE A 305 -12.63 -12.73 1.79
CA ILE A 305 -12.53 -14.14 2.16
C ILE A 305 -11.69 -14.89 1.12
N GLY A 306 -10.69 -15.64 1.56
CA GLY A 306 -9.86 -16.50 0.72
C GLY A 306 -8.38 -16.22 0.88
N ARG A 307 -7.59 -16.64 -0.10
CA ARG A 307 -6.13 -16.43 -0.14
C ARG A 307 -5.84 -15.01 -0.60
N GLN A 308 -5.24 -14.21 0.27
CA GLN A 308 -5.10 -12.77 0.06
C GLN A 308 -3.75 -12.27 0.58
N ARG A 309 -3.23 -11.21 -0.03
CA ARG A 309 -2.00 -10.58 0.44
C ARG A 309 -2.21 -9.75 1.70
N PHE A 310 -1.32 -9.89 2.66
CA PHE A 310 -1.12 -9.02 3.81
C PHE A 310 0.21 -8.30 3.60
N LYS A 311 0.16 -6.97 3.56
CA LYS A 311 1.36 -6.17 3.31
C LYS A 311 1.30 -4.85 4.03
N ASP A 312 2.38 -4.52 4.73
CA ASP A 312 2.63 -3.16 5.22
C ASP A 312 3.56 -2.37 4.26
N LYS A 313 3.59 -1.04 4.40
CA LYS A 313 4.25 -0.18 3.41
C LYS A 313 5.76 -0.41 3.31
N HIS A 314 6.41 -0.79 4.41
CA HIS A 314 7.85 -1.02 4.49
C HIS A 314 8.17 -2.51 4.66
N GLU A 315 7.15 -3.39 4.60
CA GLU A 315 7.29 -4.84 4.78
C GLU A 315 8.07 -5.19 6.05
N TRP A 316 7.93 -4.36 7.10
CA TRP A 316 8.69 -4.48 8.35
C TRP A 316 8.05 -5.48 9.30
N PHE A 317 6.75 -5.74 9.18
CA PHE A 317 6.10 -6.77 9.98
C PHE A 317 5.28 -7.75 9.14
N ILE A 318 4.91 -7.44 7.91
CA ILE A 318 4.21 -8.40 7.04
C ILE A 318 4.31 -8.07 5.54
N ASP A 319 4.66 -9.07 4.73
CA ASP A 319 4.43 -9.21 3.28
C ASP A 319 4.25 -10.71 2.95
N GLU A 320 3.04 -11.23 3.16
CA GLU A 320 2.74 -12.65 2.90
C GLU A 320 1.32 -12.86 2.38
N ASN A 321 1.12 -13.93 1.62
CA ASN A 321 -0.18 -14.39 1.15
C ASN A 321 -0.73 -15.48 2.07
N LEU A 322 -1.80 -15.16 2.78
CA LEU A 322 -2.43 -16.04 3.76
C LEU A 322 -3.87 -16.35 3.36
N ASN A 323 -4.38 -17.52 3.79
CA ASN A 323 -5.80 -17.82 3.72
C ASN A 323 -6.47 -17.15 4.91
N ALA A 324 -7.37 -16.22 4.67
CA ALA A 324 -7.92 -15.40 5.73
C ALA A 324 -9.37 -14.98 5.49
N ILE A 325 -10.01 -14.57 6.58
CA ILE A 325 -11.23 -13.76 6.58
C ILE A 325 -10.81 -12.40 7.14
N ARG A 326 -11.11 -11.33 6.39
CA ARG A 326 -10.71 -9.95 6.74
C ARG A 326 -11.89 -9.01 6.64
N LEU A 327 -12.14 -8.28 7.72
CA LEU A 327 -13.03 -7.13 7.77
C LEU A 327 -12.24 -5.85 7.54
N ILE A 328 -12.76 -4.97 6.69
CA ILE A 328 -12.11 -3.72 6.28
C ILE A 328 -13.11 -2.60 6.45
N LEU A 329 -12.75 -1.59 7.24
CA LEU A 329 -13.48 -0.33 7.33
C LEU A 329 -12.56 0.77 6.80
N ASP A 330 -12.80 1.22 5.57
CA ASP A 330 -11.99 2.25 4.92
C ASP A 330 -12.78 3.54 4.77
N THR A 331 -12.28 4.62 5.38
CA THR A 331 -12.89 5.96 5.31
C THR A 331 -11.86 6.97 4.80
N ARG A 332 -12.30 8.20 4.51
CA ARG A 332 -11.37 9.26 4.07
C ARG A 332 -10.28 9.61 5.11
N ARG A 333 -10.56 9.45 6.40
CA ARG A 333 -9.69 9.88 7.51
C ARG A 333 -8.96 8.71 8.19
N PHE A 334 -9.61 7.55 8.30
CA PHE A 334 -9.03 6.39 8.94
C PHE A 334 -9.36 5.07 8.21
N ASP A 335 -8.50 4.08 8.38
CA ASP A 335 -8.59 2.73 7.84
C ASP A 335 -8.38 1.75 9.00
N LEU A 336 -9.33 0.85 9.22
CA LEU A 336 -9.26 -0.22 10.21
C LEU A 336 -9.38 -1.56 9.50
N LYS A 337 -8.50 -2.50 9.84
CA LYS A 337 -8.50 -3.85 9.27
C LYS A 337 -8.37 -4.86 10.39
N PHE A 338 -9.25 -5.84 10.40
CA PHE A 338 -9.18 -6.99 11.29
C PHE A 338 -9.20 -8.26 10.44
N ALA A 339 -8.32 -9.21 10.75
CA ALA A 339 -8.30 -10.49 10.06
C ALA A 339 -7.91 -11.63 10.99
N VAL A 340 -8.45 -12.80 10.67
CA VAL A 340 -7.98 -14.09 11.16
C VAL A 340 -7.49 -14.89 9.96
N ALA A 341 -6.35 -15.56 10.13
CA ALA A 341 -5.70 -16.28 9.06
C ALA A 341 -5.21 -17.65 9.52
N ASP A 342 -5.39 -18.65 8.64
CA ASP A 342 -4.76 -19.95 8.77
C ASP A 342 -3.31 -19.84 8.27
N GLY A 343 -2.38 -20.31 9.10
CA GLY A 343 -0.95 -20.37 8.85
C GLY A 343 -0.51 -21.50 7.92
N LYS A 344 -1.43 -22.20 7.23
CA LYS A 344 -1.09 -23.03 6.06
C LYS A 344 -0.41 -22.19 4.97
N ILE A 345 0.88 -22.03 5.15
CA ILE A 345 1.82 -21.54 4.16
C ILE A 345 1.96 -22.65 3.12
N LEU A 346 1.36 -22.49 1.94
CA LEU A 346 1.70 -23.30 0.75
C LEU A 346 3.13 -23.01 0.23
N SER A 347 4.00 -22.42 1.05
CA SER A 347 5.42 -22.22 0.75
C SER A 347 6.21 -23.39 1.35
N GLN A 348 6.69 -24.27 0.48
CA GLN A 348 7.55 -25.42 0.80
C GLN A 348 8.91 -25.07 1.45
N LYS A 349 9.17 -23.80 1.80
CA LYS A 349 10.33 -23.41 2.61
C LYS A 349 10.06 -23.52 4.12
N ALA A 350 8.81 -23.68 4.55
CA ALA A 350 8.52 -23.90 5.95
C ALA A 350 8.75 -25.39 6.31
N PRO A 351 9.46 -25.70 7.40
CA PRO A 351 9.54 -27.07 7.93
C PRO A 351 8.12 -27.64 8.15
N MET A 352 7.99 -28.98 8.22
CA MET A 352 6.70 -29.65 8.45
C MET A 352 5.96 -29.17 9.71
N ASP A 353 6.62 -28.43 10.59
CA ASP A 353 6.10 -27.84 11.82
C ASP A 353 5.23 -26.58 11.59
N ALA A 354 5.12 -26.08 10.34
CA ALA A 354 4.19 -24.98 10.00
C ALA A 354 2.72 -25.43 9.89
N ILE A 355 2.42 -26.70 10.18
CA ILE A 355 1.08 -27.26 10.17
C ILE A 355 0.42 -26.94 11.53
N ASN A 356 -0.60 -26.06 11.52
CA ASN A 356 -1.47 -25.63 12.65
C ASN A 356 -1.13 -24.28 13.31
N GLN A 357 -0.50 -23.34 12.61
CA GLN A 357 -0.38 -21.97 13.11
C GLN A 357 -1.66 -21.17 12.83
N PHE A 358 -2.12 -20.41 13.83
CA PHE A 358 -3.22 -19.47 13.69
C PHE A 358 -2.69 -18.05 13.88
N HIS A 359 -3.16 -17.13 13.05
CA HIS A 359 -2.79 -15.72 13.15
C HIS A 359 -4.01 -14.83 13.30
N TYR A 360 -3.90 -13.84 14.17
CA TYR A 360 -4.80 -12.69 14.19
C TYR A 360 -4.02 -11.43 13.85
N TYR A 361 -4.69 -10.53 13.16
CA TYR A 361 -4.09 -9.32 12.61
C TYR A 361 -5.09 -8.17 12.78
N PHE A 362 -4.62 -7.08 13.37
CA PHE A 362 -5.35 -5.83 13.43
C PHE A 362 -4.44 -4.69 13.02
N THR A 363 -4.95 -3.78 12.18
CA THR A 363 -4.26 -2.51 11.92
C THR A 363 -5.22 -1.35 11.95
N SER A 364 -4.66 -0.21 12.34
CA SER A 364 -5.29 1.08 12.22
C SER A 364 -4.35 2.03 11.50
N ARG A 365 -4.93 2.93 10.71
CA ARG A 365 -4.21 4.03 10.08
C ARG A 365 -5.09 5.27 10.11
N VAL A 366 -4.51 6.39 10.51
CA VAL A 366 -5.13 7.72 10.50
C VAL A 366 -4.31 8.66 9.63
N LYS A 367 -4.99 9.42 8.78
CA LYS A 367 -4.37 10.49 7.98
C LYS A 367 -4.31 11.76 8.81
N MET A 368 -3.12 12.09 9.30
CA MET A 368 -2.88 13.27 10.16
C MET A 368 -2.78 14.56 9.34
N ALA A 369 -2.19 14.49 8.14
CA ALA A 369 -2.05 15.61 7.22
C ALA A 369 -1.91 15.12 5.77
N ARG A 370 -1.76 16.05 4.82
CA ARG A 370 -1.47 15.69 3.42
C ARG A 370 -0.18 14.86 3.34
N ARG A 371 -0.31 13.59 2.91
CA ARG A 371 0.79 12.62 2.78
C ARG A 371 1.48 12.25 4.10
N THR A 372 0.82 12.44 5.24
CA THR A 372 1.35 12.05 6.56
C THR A 372 0.33 11.19 7.30
N TYR A 373 0.78 10.04 7.77
CA TYR A 373 -0.04 8.99 8.34
C TYR A 373 0.58 8.46 9.62
N LEU A 374 -0.27 8.22 10.60
CA LEU A 374 0.03 7.48 11.82
C LEU A 374 -0.73 6.16 11.76
N GLY A 375 -0.18 5.10 12.32
CA GLY A 375 -0.92 3.86 12.47
C GLY A 375 -0.37 2.98 13.57
N ALA A 376 -1.13 1.94 13.87
CA ALA A 376 -0.75 0.91 14.81
C ALA A 376 -1.10 -0.46 14.23
N PHE A 377 -0.40 -1.49 14.70
CA PHE A 377 -0.72 -2.88 14.39
C PHE A 377 -0.66 -3.74 15.65
N LEU A 378 -1.48 -4.77 15.66
CA LEU A 378 -1.42 -5.88 16.58
C LEU A 378 -1.39 -7.16 15.73
N PHE A 379 -0.41 -8.02 15.96
CA PHE A 379 -0.27 -9.29 15.28
C PHE A 379 -0.02 -10.38 16.30
N GLY A 380 -0.70 -11.51 16.16
CA GLY A 380 -0.52 -12.65 17.04
C GLY A 380 -0.24 -13.92 16.25
N ARG A 381 0.60 -14.78 16.82
CA ARG A 381 0.86 -16.14 16.34
C ARG A 381 0.60 -17.10 17.48
N LEU A 382 -0.28 -18.06 17.22
CA LEU A 382 -0.59 -19.15 18.13
C LEU A 382 -0.24 -20.47 17.44
N HIS A 383 0.50 -21.33 18.14
CA HIS A 383 0.75 -22.70 17.72
C HIS A 383 0.31 -23.65 18.84
N HIS A 384 -0.76 -24.40 18.57
CA HIS A 384 -1.44 -25.19 19.60
C HIS A 384 -0.60 -26.37 20.14
N LYS A 385 0.32 -26.92 19.34
CA LYS A 385 1.13 -28.09 19.73
C LYS A 385 2.40 -27.74 20.49
N ASP A 386 3.02 -26.60 20.20
CA ASP A 386 4.37 -26.27 20.69
C ASP A 386 4.38 -25.21 21.81
N TYR A 387 3.21 -24.89 22.39
CA TYR A 387 3.06 -23.82 23.40
C TYR A 387 3.64 -22.47 22.93
N VAL A 388 3.59 -22.19 21.62
CA VAL A 388 4.06 -20.90 21.08
C VAL A 388 2.87 -19.94 21.02
N GLY A 389 2.99 -18.84 21.74
CA GLY A 389 2.02 -17.75 21.73
C GLY A 389 2.76 -16.42 21.72
N LEU A 390 3.01 -15.87 20.53
CA LEU A 390 3.78 -14.64 20.34
C LEU A 390 2.88 -13.53 19.84
N ASN A 391 3.10 -12.34 20.38
CA ASN A 391 2.30 -11.16 20.11
C ASN A 391 3.20 -9.98 19.84
N TRP A 392 2.84 -9.20 18.83
CA TRP A 392 3.52 -7.99 18.43
C TRP A 392 2.53 -6.84 18.46
N PHE A 393 2.92 -5.76 19.11
CA PHE A 393 2.22 -4.49 19.05
C PHE A 393 3.22 -3.46 18.58
N GLY A 394 2.82 -2.67 17.60
CA GLY A 394 3.67 -1.61 17.11
C GLY A 394 2.89 -0.40 16.64
N VAL A 395 3.59 0.73 16.68
CA VAL A 395 3.13 2.00 16.14
C VAL A 395 4.10 2.43 15.05
N TRP A 396 3.56 3.08 14.03
CA TRP A 396 4.36 3.59 12.93
C TRP A 396 3.85 4.95 12.49
N SER A 397 4.78 5.79 12.06
CA SER A 397 4.50 7.08 11.45
C SER A 397 5.28 7.18 10.15
N ARG A 398 4.65 7.73 9.12
CA ARG A 398 5.33 8.02 7.86
C ARG A 398 4.73 9.23 7.20
N GLY A 399 5.56 10.02 6.56
CA GLY A 399 5.04 11.12 5.78
C GLY A 399 6.05 12.05 5.19
N ARG A 400 5.60 13.29 5.01
CA ARG A 400 6.41 14.36 4.44
C ARG A 400 6.34 15.60 5.33
N LEU A 401 7.49 16.18 5.61
CA LEU A 401 7.66 17.39 6.41
C LEU A 401 8.22 18.53 5.55
N PHE A 402 8.15 19.76 6.07
CA PHE A 402 8.76 20.96 5.48
C PHE A 402 8.48 21.15 3.98
N LYS A 403 7.20 21.18 3.58
CA LYS A 403 6.76 21.30 2.17
C LYS A 403 7.33 20.20 1.25
N ASN A 404 7.30 18.94 1.70
CA ASN A 404 7.81 17.77 0.97
C ASN A 404 9.34 17.70 0.80
N LYS A 405 10.12 18.56 1.46
CA LYS A 405 11.58 18.50 1.41
C LYS A 405 12.15 17.28 2.12
N ILE A 406 11.46 16.84 3.18
CA ILE A 406 11.85 15.69 3.99
C ILE A 406 10.76 14.62 3.89
N ARG A 407 11.16 13.39 3.56
CA ARG A 407 10.37 12.18 3.72
C ARG A 407 10.88 11.43 4.94
N TYR A 408 10.00 10.81 5.70
CA TYR A 408 10.42 10.00 6.83
C TYR A 408 9.50 8.81 7.03
N TRP A 409 10.03 7.81 7.73
CA TRP A 409 9.23 6.86 8.48
C TRP A 409 9.88 6.55 9.82
N SER A 410 9.05 6.06 10.73
CA SER A 410 9.42 5.53 12.03
C SER A 410 8.51 4.36 12.33
N ASN A 411 9.08 3.24 12.74
CA ASN A 411 8.37 2.08 13.26
C ASN A 411 8.91 1.78 14.67
N ILE A 412 8.03 1.43 15.60
CA ILE A 412 8.38 0.99 16.96
C ILE A 412 7.49 -0.21 17.25
N ALA A 413 8.05 -1.29 17.77
CA ALA A 413 7.29 -2.46 18.15
C ALA A 413 7.85 -3.13 19.41
N THR A 414 6.94 -3.77 20.14
CA THR A 414 7.25 -4.70 21.21
C THR A 414 6.77 -6.09 20.82
N LEU A 415 7.54 -7.09 21.22
CA LEU A 415 7.22 -8.51 21.14
C LEU A 415 7.02 -9.02 22.57
N TRP A 416 6.00 -9.85 22.80
CA TRP A 416 5.84 -10.56 24.05
C TRP A 416 5.18 -11.93 23.84
N GLY A 417 5.42 -12.85 24.76
CA GLY A 417 4.74 -14.14 24.78
C GLY A 417 5.63 -15.28 25.23
N ASN A 418 5.38 -16.47 24.69
CA ASN A 418 6.11 -17.68 25.06
C ASN A 418 6.50 -18.49 23.82
N SER A 419 7.63 -19.17 23.92
CA SER A 419 8.11 -20.13 22.93
C SER A 419 8.64 -21.34 23.66
N GLY A 420 7.85 -22.41 23.73
CA GLY A 420 8.14 -23.52 24.63
C GLY A 420 8.11 -23.07 26.09
N PHE A 421 9.20 -23.30 26.83
CA PHE A 421 9.33 -22.92 28.24
C PHE A 421 9.90 -21.51 28.47
N ASP A 422 10.38 -20.86 27.42
CA ASP A 422 10.99 -19.53 27.55
C ASP A 422 9.93 -18.44 27.42
N SER A 423 10.01 -17.45 28.30
CA SER A 423 9.29 -16.20 28.17
C SER A 423 10.03 -15.30 27.20
N ILE A 424 9.31 -14.71 26.24
CA ILE A 424 9.89 -13.84 25.23
C ILE A 424 9.40 -12.41 25.49
N TYR A 425 10.33 -11.47 25.49
CA TYR A 425 10.05 -10.04 25.43
C TYR A 425 11.07 -9.37 24.54
N GLY A 426 10.68 -8.41 23.71
CA GLY A 426 11.66 -7.69 22.90
C GLY A 426 11.14 -6.35 22.43
N ILE A 427 12.05 -5.44 22.12
CA ILE A 427 11.72 -4.12 21.56
C ILE A 427 12.55 -3.86 20.31
N ALA A 428 11.91 -3.25 19.32
CA ALA A 428 12.58 -2.76 18.14
C ALA A 428 12.07 -1.41 17.70
N TYR A 429 12.94 -0.67 17.02
CA TYR A 429 12.58 0.55 16.32
C TYR A 429 13.42 0.73 15.05
N ASP A 430 12.82 1.34 14.05
CA ASP A 430 13.43 1.69 12.77
C ASP A 430 13.02 3.10 12.38
N VAL A 431 13.98 3.98 12.15
CA VAL A 431 13.73 5.37 11.76
C VAL A 431 14.57 5.69 10.53
N LYS A 432 13.94 6.28 9.52
CA LYS A 432 14.64 6.75 8.32
C LYS A 432 14.14 8.11 7.89
N ILE A 433 15.09 8.95 7.49
CA ILE A 433 14.84 10.30 6.99
C ILE A 433 15.53 10.44 5.64
N THR A 434 14.79 10.87 4.64
CA THR A 434 15.30 11.16 3.30
C THR A 434 15.02 12.63 2.96
N SER A 435 16.07 13.39 2.69
CA SER A 435 15.99 14.80 2.30
C SER A 435 16.38 14.98 0.83
N ARG A 436 15.71 15.89 0.12
CA ARG A 436 16.10 16.29 -1.23
C ARG A 436 17.04 17.50 -1.15
N LEU A 437 18.21 17.40 -1.78
CA LEU A 437 19.16 18.51 -1.85
C LEU A 437 18.74 19.54 -2.92
N PRO A 438 18.99 20.84 -2.70
CA PRO A 438 18.70 21.90 -3.65
C PRO A 438 19.79 22.00 -4.73
N LEU A 439 19.99 20.93 -5.49
CA LEU A 439 20.93 20.86 -6.61
C LEU A 439 20.18 20.80 -7.95
N HIS A 440 20.86 21.10 -9.06
CA HIS A 440 20.28 21.06 -10.41
C HIS A 440 19.73 19.66 -10.77
N LEU A 441 20.39 18.61 -10.30
CA LEU A 441 19.89 17.23 -10.39
C LEU A 441 19.07 16.88 -9.13
N PRO A 442 17.98 16.10 -9.23
CA PRO A 442 17.29 15.56 -8.07
C PRO A 442 18.18 14.59 -7.28
N VAL A 443 18.91 15.12 -6.31
CA VAL A 443 19.73 14.35 -5.37
C VAL A 443 18.97 14.18 -4.06
N LEU A 444 18.91 12.96 -3.56
CA LEU A 444 18.29 12.61 -2.28
C LEU A 444 19.33 11.97 -1.37
N VAL A 445 19.41 12.47 -0.13
CA VAL A 445 20.28 11.91 0.91
C VAL A 445 19.39 11.25 1.95
N THR A 446 19.76 10.06 2.38
CA THR A 446 19.04 9.28 3.37
C THR A 446 19.93 8.93 4.54
N VAL A 447 19.41 9.06 5.76
CA VAL A 447 20.02 8.53 6.98
C VAL A 447 18.97 7.69 7.68
N GLY A 448 19.37 6.50 8.15
CA GLY A 448 18.50 5.63 8.92
C GLY A 448 19.23 4.91 10.03
N TYR A 449 18.46 4.53 11.04
CA TYR A 449 18.92 3.72 12.15
C TYR A 449 17.84 2.72 12.55
N ALA A 450 18.24 1.45 12.67
CA ALA A 450 17.39 0.38 13.15
C ALA A 450 18.04 -0.34 14.33
N TYR A 451 17.20 -0.76 15.27
CA TYR A 451 17.57 -1.45 16.49
C TYR A 451 16.56 -2.56 16.79
N GLY A 452 17.05 -3.77 17.07
CA GLY A 452 16.27 -4.84 17.67
C GLY A 452 17.01 -5.36 18.91
N SER A 453 16.32 -5.46 20.04
CA SER A 453 16.92 -5.89 21.31
C SER A 453 17.60 -7.26 21.20
N GLY A 454 18.62 -7.45 22.01
CA GLY A 454 19.36 -8.70 22.13
C GLY A 454 19.34 -9.21 23.56
N ASP A 455 19.58 -10.51 23.71
CA ASP A 455 19.54 -11.17 25.01
C ASP A 455 20.94 -11.30 25.64
N PRO A 456 21.21 -10.59 26.76
CA PRO A 456 22.47 -10.69 27.48
C PRO A 456 22.62 -11.99 28.29
N ASN A 457 21.53 -12.69 28.61
CA ASN A 457 21.56 -13.87 29.48
C ASN A 457 20.64 -14.99 28.97
N PRO A 458 21.06 -15.75 27.94
CA PRO A 458 20.23 -16.79 27.33
C PRO A 458 19.96 -18.03 28.21
N ARG A 459 20.30 -17.99 29.50
CA ARG A 459 20.16 -19.12 30.45
C ARG A 459 19.11 -18.91 31.52
N ASP A 460 18.47 -17.75 31.59
CA ASP A 460 17.48 -17.43 32.64
C ASP A 460 16.02 -17.70 32.23
N ARG A 461 15.80 -18.36 31.08
CA ARG A 461 14.48 -18.64 30.48
C ARG A 461 13.69 -17.37 30.10
N SER A 462 14.34 -16.21 30.05
CA SER A 462 13.77 -14.94 29.59
C SER A 462 14.52 -14.45 28.36
N ASP A 463 14.02 -14.78 27.17
CA ASP A 463 14.61 -14.33 25.93
C ASP A 463 14.24 -12.87 25.63
N LEU A 464 15.23 -11.98 25.73
CA LEU A 464 15.10 -10.55 25.45
C LEU A 464 15.35 -10.15 23.98
N ASN A 465 15.60 -11.12 23.09
CA ASN A 465 15.80 -10.86 21.66
C ASN A 465 14.47 -10.44 21.04
N PHE A 466 14.43 -9.25 20.44
CA PHE A 466 13.34 -8.92 19.54
C PHE A 466 13.42 -9.84 18.32
N ARG A 467 12.26 -10.26 17.84
CA ARG A 467 12.10 -11.06 16.62
C ARG A 467 11.00 -10.41 15.81
N GLN A 468 11.18 -10.30 14.50
CA GLN A 468 10.10 -9.90 13.61
C GLN A 468 9.10 -11.07 13.49
N THR A 469 8.00 -10.83 12.77
CA THR A 469 6.90 -11.79 12.72
C THR A 469 7.26 -13.08 12.00
N GLY A 470 8.32 -13.12 11.18
CA GLY A 470 8.61 -14.17 10.20
C GLY A 470 7.84 -14.02 8.88
N PHE A 471 7.01 -12.98 8.74
CA PHE A 471 6.33 -12.62 7.49
C PHE A 471 6.85 -11.32 6.88
N GLN A 472 7.80 -10.64 7.53
CA GLN A 472 8.48 -9.49 6.97
C GLN A 472 9.30 -9.86 5.73
N ASP A 473 9.56 -8.87 4.89
CA ASP A 473 10.55 -8.97 3.80
C ASP A 473 11.58 -7.84 3.88
N ASN A 474 11.39 -6.84 4.76
CA ASN A 474 12.30 -5.70 4.92
C ASN A 474 12.64 -5.01 3.59
N SER A 475 11.65 -4.88 2.69
CA SER A 475 11.79 -4.17 1.43
C SER A 475 11.03 -2.84 1.42
N ALA A 476 11.67 -1.78 0.95
CA ALA A 476 11.06 -0.46 0.82
C ALA A 476 11.71 0.36 -0.30
N ARG A 477 11.03 1.41 -0.74
CA ARG A 477 11.61 2.43 -1.61
C ARG A 477 12.30 3.49 -0.75
N ILE A 478 13.60 3.71 -0.98
CA ILE A 478 14.41 4.65 -0.19
C ILE A 478 14.50 6.01 -0.89
N ALA A 479 15.32 6.11 -1.93
CA ALA A 479 15.59 7.36 -2.62
C ALA A 479 15.10 7.35 -4.08
N GLY A 480 15.19 6.21 -4.76
CA GLY A 480 14.87 6.03 -6.18
C GLY A 480 13.53 5.32 -6.39
N LEU A 481 13.44 4.49 -7.44
CA LEU A 481 12.17 4.00 -7.97
C LEU A 481 11.84 2.55 -7.59
N LYS A 482 12.84 1.72 -7.29
CA LYS A 482 12.64 0.30 -6.96
C LYS A 482 12.53 0.09 -5.46
N ARG A 483 11.75 -0.92 -5.04
CA ARG A 483 11.82 -1.42 -3.66
C ARG A 483 13.02 -2.35 -3.53
N VAL A 484 13.78 -2.19 -2.46
CA VAL A 484 14.99 -2.96 -2.20
C VAL A 484 15.03 -3.40 -0.74
N LYS A 485 15.79 -4.46 -0.45
CA LYS A 485 16.12 -4.89 0.91
C LYS A 485 16.84 -3.76 1.63
N TYR A 486 16.14 -3.03 2.50
CA TYR A 486 16.67 -1.77 3.02
C TYR A 486 17.54 -1.95 4.27
N TYR A 487 17.74 -3.20 4.69
CA TYR A 487 18.77 -3.61 5.64
C TYR A 487 19.98 -4.28 4.95
N GLY A 488 20.14 -4.11 3.64
CA GLY A 488 21.24 -4.67 2.86
C GLY A 488 20.76 -5.75 1.90
N PHE A 489 21.18 -5.66 0.66
CA PHE A 489 20.90 -6.63 -0.39
C PHE A 489 21.57 -7.99 -0.13
N ILE A 490 22.80 -7.99 0.36
CA ILE A 490 23.60 -9.16 0.71
C ILE A 490 23.33 -9.62 2.12
N PHE A 491 23.46 -8.75 3.13
CA PHE A 491 23.39 -9.20 4.52
C PHE A 491 21.96 -9.62 4.90
N ASP A 492 20.96 -8.91 4.35
CA ASP A 492 19.51 -9.15 4.45
C ASP A 492 19.08 -9.74 5.81
N PRO A 493 19.34 -9.03 6.93
CA PRO A 493 19.07 -9.56 8.25
C PRO A 493 17.60 -9.38 8.65
N GLU A 494 17.10 -10.31 9.45
CA GLU A 494 16.03 -10.01 10.40
C GLU A 494 16.54 -9.03 11.47
N LEU A 495 15.69 -8.09 11.87
CA LEU A 495 16.00 -7.13 12.94
C LEU A 495 15.94 -7.80 14.33
N SER A 496 16.91 -8.66 14.65
CA SER A 496 17.00 -9.41 15.91
C SER A 496 18.41 -9.32 16.48
N ASN A 497 18.57 -8.85 17.73
CA ASN A 497 19.89 -8.60 18.34
C ASN A 497 20.81 -7.77 17.41
N MET A 498 20.30 -6.67 16.88
CA MET A 498 20.93 -5.97 15.75
C MET A 498 20.83 -4.45 15.88
N LYS A 499 21.91 -3.77 15.49
CA LYS A 499 21.99 -2.33 15.22
C LYS A 499 22.43 -2.14 13.78
N ILE A 500 21.71 -1.31 13.05
CA ILE A 500 21.99 -1.02 11.64
C ILE A 500 22.00 0.49 11.46
N TRP A 501 23.12 1.06 11.04
CA TRP A 501 23.11 2.40 10.44
C TRP A 501 23.02 2.29 8.93
N THR A 502 22.23 3.16 8.31
CA THR A 502 22.15 3.30 6.87
C THR A 502 22.46 4.73 6.46
N LEU A 503 23.37 4.90 5.51
CA LEU A 503 23.56 6.11 4.74
C LEU A 503 23.16 5.84 3.28
N GLY A 504 22.41 6.73 2.66
CA GLY A 504 21.97 6.55 1.28
C GLY A 504 22.10 7.80 0.44
N LEU A 505 22.45 7.63 -0.83
CA LEU A 505 22.47 8.67 -1.84
C LEU A 505 21.67 8.20 -3.05
N GLY A 506 20.67 8.95 -3.48
CA GLY A 506 19.88 8.66 -4.66
C GLY A 506 19.91 9.79 -5.66
N LEU A 507 20.05 9.42 -6.93
CA LEU A 507 20.03 10.30 -8.09
C LEU A 507 18.84 9.89 -8.95
N GLN A 508 18.08 10.86 -9.47
CA GLN A 508 17.02 10.62 -10.44
C GLN A 508 17.34 11.42 -11.71
N PRO A 509 18.13 10.85 -12.65
CA PRO A 509 18.48 11.51 -13.91
C PRO A 509 17.25 11.93 -14.73
N THR A 510 16.19 11.13 -14.64
CA THR A 510 14.88 11.41 -15.23
C THR A 510 13.78 11.13 -14.20
N LEU A 511 12.51 11.35 -14.56
CA LEU A 511 11.38 10.96 -13.72
C LEU A 511 11.13 9.45 -13.66
N LYS A 512 11.76 8.67 -14.56
CA LYS A 512 11.52 7.22 -14.75
C LYS A 512 12.78 6.38 -14.63
N SER A 513 13.91 6.99 -14.29
CA SER A 513 15.19 6.32 -14.07
C SER A 513 15.84 6.80 -12.77
N SER A 514 16.51 5.90 -12.05
CA SER A 514 17.19 6.22 -10.79
C SER A 514 18.46 5.40 -10.59
N LEU A 515 19.42 6.00 -9.88
CA LEU A 515 20.61 5.35 -9.36
C LEU A 515 20.67 5.61 -7.85
N GLU A 516 20.82 4.56 -7.04
CA GLU A 516 20.90 4.65 -5.58
C GLU A 516 22.15 3.95 -5.08
N PHE A 517 22.76 4.51 -4.04
CA PHE A 517 23.85 3.95 -3.27
C PHE A 517 23.37 3.82 -1.83
N LEU A 518 23.48 2.65 -1.21
CA LEU A 518 23.16 2.43 0.19
C LEU A 518 24.38 1.83 0.89
N PHE A 519 24.83 2.49 1.94
CA PHE A 519 25.90 2.02 2.80
C PHE A 519 25.32 1.62 4.15
N HIS A 520 25.70 0.44 4.63
CA HIS A 520 25.25 -0.12 5.89
C HIS A 520 26.43 -0.49 6.79
N THR A 521 26.24 -0.35 8.10
CA THR A 521 27.09 -1.00 9.09
C THR A 521 26.24 -1.77 10.09
N TYR A 522 26.68 -2.97 10.41
CA TYR A 522 25.93 -3.93 11.21
C TYR A 522 26.68 -4.24 12.50
N SER A 523 25.95 -4.29 13.61
CA SER A 523 26.51 -4.75 14.87
C SER A 523 25.47 -5.46 15.71
N GLN A 524 25.85 -6.51 16.41
CA GLN A 524 24.99 -7.12 17.41
C GLN A 524 24.80 -6.18 18.61
N VAL A 525 23.64 -6.24 19.26
CA VAL A 525 23.43 -5.55 20.55
C VAL A 525 24.24 -6.25 21.64
N VAL A 526 24.19 -7.58 21.64
CA VAL A 526 24.94 -8.51 22.50
C VAL A 526 25.72 -9.45 21.60
N ALA A 527 27.02 -9.62 21.85
CA ALA A 527 27.84 -10.52 21.04
C ALA A 527 27.35 -11.97 21.23
N GLN A 528 26.99 -12.64 20.13
CA GLN A 528 26.42 -13.99 20.14
C GLN A 528 26.92 -14.79 18.94
N LYS A 529 27.00 -16.12 19.09
CA LYS A 529 27.49 -17.05 18.07
C LYS A 529 26.48 -17.41 16.97
N PHE A 530 25.36 -16.68 16.91
CA PHE A 530 24.31 -16.92 15.93
C PHE A 530 23.76 -15.60 15.39
N LEU A 531 23.20 -15.69 14.18
CA LEU A 531 22.40 -14.66 13.54
C LEU A 531 21.06 -15.29 13.20
N ARG A 532 19.98 -14.53 13.37
CA ARG A 532 18.64 -14.95 12.98
C ARG A 532 18.37 -14.45 11.57
N ASP A 533 17.88 -15.34 10.70
CA ASP A 533 17.44 -15.06 9.32
C ASP A 533 18.29 -14.00 8.61
N SER A 534 19.54 -14.37 8.30
CA SER A 534 20.48 -13.58 7.50
C SER A 534 20.91 -14.41 6.30
N ASN A 535 21.23 -13.75 5.19
CA ASN A 535 21.66 -14.42 3.97
C ASN A 535 23.16 -14.79 4.01
N ILE A 536 23.93 -14.27 4.97
CA ILE A 536 25.28 -14.74 5.28
C ILE A 536 25.18 -16.03 6.12
N SER A 537 25.76 -17.11 5.60
CA SER A 537 25.69 -18.43 6.24
C SER A 537 26.77 -18.65 7.31
N ALA A 538 27.82 -17.82 7.32
CA ALA A 538 28.87 -17.84 8.33
C ALA A 538 28.32 -17.48 9.71
N ARG A 539 28.86 -18.10 10.76
CA ARG A 539 28.47 -17.83 12.15
C ARG A 539 29.48 -16.91 12.83
N PRO A 540 29.04 -15.88 13.57
CA PRO A 540 29.94 -15.09 14.39
C PRO A 540 30.60 -15.92 15.50
N LEU A 541 31.74 -15.44 16.01
CA LEU A 541 32.49 -16.03 17.12
C LEU A 541 31.87 -15.71 18.50
N GLY A 542 30.98 -14.72 18.56
CA GLY A 542 30.32 -14.27 19.80
C GLY A 542 31.22 -13.48 20.75
N THR A 543 32.40 -13.04 20.29
CA THR A 543 33.38 -12.27 21.07
C THR A 543 33.38 -10.78 20.71
N ASN A 544 32.94 -10.43 19.51
CA ASN A 544 32.83 -9.07 19.02
C ASN A 544 31.42 -8.82 18.48
N LYS A 545 30.95 -7.57 18.59
CA LYS A 545 29.63 -7.15 18.12
C LYS A 545 29.64 -6.70 16.66
N HIS A 546 30.76 -6.22 16.13
CA HIS A 546 30.81 -5.63 14.80
C HIS A 546 30.77 -6.70 13.70
N LEU A 547 29.62 -6.79 13.03
CA LEU A 547 29.35 -7.81 12.01
C LEU A 547 29.93 -7.44 10.65
N GLY A 548 30.02 -6.15 10.32
CA GLY A 548 30.63 -5.69 9.09
C GLY A 548 29.96 -4.47 8.48
N THR A 549 30.25 -4.26 7.20
CA THR A 549 29.72 -3.15 6.39
C THR A 549 29.32 -3.61 5.01
N GLU A 550 28.36 -2.94 4.40
CA GLU A 550 27.87 -3.26 3.06
C GLU A 550 27.66 -2.01 2.23
N LEU A 551 27.93 -2.12 0.93
CA LEU A 551 27.60 -1.12 -0.08
C LEU A 551 26.74 -1.76 -1.17
N ASP A 552 25.56 -1.19 -1.36
CA ASP A 552 24.64 -1.56 -2.44
C ASP A 552 24.52 -0.44 -3.47
N ILE A 553 24.53 -0.82 -4.74
CA ILE A 553 24.33 0.05 -5.90
C ILE A 553 23.11 -0.45 -6.66
N ILE A 554 22.13 0.43 -6.84
CA ILE A 554 20.84 0.08 -7.43
C ILE A 554 20.54 1.00 -8.60
N PHE A 555 20.44 0.44 -9.78
CA PHE A 555 19.98 1.13 -10.98
C PHE A 555 18.58 0.67 -11.36
N THR A 556 17.73 1.59 -11.80
CA THR A 556 16.37 1.29 -12.28
C THR A 556 16.05 2.17 -13.48
N MET A 557 15.45 1.57 -14.51
CA MET A 557 15.02 2.25 -15.73
C MET A 557 13.62 1.80 -16.12
N ARG A 558 12.75 2.78 -16.42
CA ARG A 558 11.34 2.59 -16.82
C ARG A 558 10.92 3.50 -17.97
N GLU A 559 11.88 3.93 -18.79
CA GLU A 559 11.60 4.84 -19.91
C GLU A 559 10.70 4.19 -20.97
N ILE A 560 10.87 2.88 -21.16
CA ILE A 560 10.09 2.10 -22.10
C ILE A 560 8.75 1.73 -21.44
N PRO A 561 7.60 2.08 -22.06
CA PRO A 561 6.30 1.68 -21.57
C PRO A 561 6.23 0.17 -21.38
N ASN A 562 5.69 -0.26 -20.25
CA ASN A 562 5.45 -1.66 -19.90
C ASN A 562 6.73 -2.50 -19.73
N VAL A 563 7.90 -1.87 -19.63
CA VAL A 563 9.18 -2.55 -19.44
C VAL A 563 9.95 -1.93 -18.27
N ASP A 564 10.25 -2.74 -17.28
CA ASP A 564 11.10 -2.37 -16.16
C ASP A 564 12.42 -3.14 -16.21
N LEU A 565 13.53 -2.41 -16.10
CA LEU A 565 14.85 -2.96 -15.84
C LEU A 565 15.32 -2.51 -14.47
N SER A 566 15.86 -3.43 -13.67
CA SER A 566 16.54 -3.13 -12.42
C SER A 566 17.83 -3.93 -12.31
N LEU A 567 18.91 -3.25 -11.91
CA LEU A 567 20.21 -3.84 -11.64
C LEU A 567 20.57 -3.51 -10.19
N ILE A 568 20.98 -4.51 -9.42
CA ILE A 568 21.44 -4.36 -8.04
C ILE A 568 22.80 -5.03 -7.95
N PHE A 569 23.78 -4.36 -7.38
CA PHE A 569 25.09 -4.91 -7.03
C PHE A 569 25.35 -4.61 -5.56
N GLY A 570 25.81 -5.61 -4.81
CA GLY A 570 26.20 -5.46 -3.42
C GLY A 570 27.64 -5.92 -3.20
N TYR A 571 28.29 -5.33 -2.21
CA TYR A 571 29.53 -5.82 -1.63
C TYR A 571 29.46 -5.75 -0.10
N PHE A 572 29.66 -6.88 0.57
CA PHE A 572 29.72 -6.97 2.03
C PHE A 572 31.14 -7.30 2.49
N HIS A 573 31.64 -6.49 3.41
CA HIS A 573 32.91 -6.68 4.09
C HIS A 573 32.68 -7.18 5.52
N PRO A 574 33.09 -8.42 5.85
CA PRO A 574 32.94 -8.99 7.18
C PRO A 574 33.68 -8.19 8.25
N GLY A 575 33.04 -8.00 9.39
CA GLY A 575 33.65 -7.39 10.57
C GLY A 575 34.30 -8.41 11.50
N MET A 576 34.92 -7.89 12.56
CA MET A 576 35.63 -8.68 13.59
C MET A 576 34.79 -9.77 14.26
N ALA A 577 33.46 -9.69 14.23
CA ALA A 577 32.59 -10.73 14.76
C ALA A 577 32.78 -12.10 14.06
N PHE A 578 33.29 -12.11 12.83
CA PHE A 578 33.58 -13.34 12.07
C PHE A 578 35.04 -13.82 12.18
N GLY A 579 35.89 -13.12 12.92
CA GLY A 579 37.33 -13.41 13.00
C GLY A 579 38.12 -12.83 11.83
N GLU A 580 39.31 -13.39 11.56
CA GLU A 580 40.11 -13.02 10.39
C GLU A 580 39.50 -13.62 9.12
N VAL A 581 38.90 -12.78 8.29
CA VAL A 581 38.34 -13.16 6.99
C VAL A 581 39.04 -12.35 5.91
N ASN A 582 39.65 -13.04 4.94
CA ASN A 582 40.51 -12.41 3.93
C ASN A 582 39.76 -11.98 2.65
N SER A 583 38.46 -12.24 2.55
CA SER A 583 37.65 -11.91 1.38
C SER A 583 36.24 -11.44 1.75
N GLY A 584 35.71 -10.52 0.93
CA GLY A 584 34.33 -10.05 1.04
C GLY A 584 33.34 -10.95 0.30
N VAL A 585 32.07 -10.56 0.34
CA VAL A 585 30.96 -11.20 -0.38
C VAL A 585 30.50 -10.27 -1.48
N MET A 586 30.23 -10.83 -2.66
CA MET A 586 29.65 -10.09 -3.78
C MET A 586 28.36 -10.75 -4.24
N MET A 587 27.39 -9.92 -4.60
CA MET A 587 26.14 -10.39 -5.22
C MET A 587 25.68 -9.39 -6.26
N GLY A 588 25.20 -9.91 -7.39
CA GLY A 588 24.50 -9.13 -8.40
C GLY A 588 23.06 -9.60 -8.53
N LYS A 589 22.18 -8.73 -9.00
CA LYS A 589 20.84 -9.09 -9.48
C LYS A 589 20.43 -8.22 -10.65
N MET A 590 20.12 -8.87 -11.76
CA MET A 590 19.40 -8.27 -12.86
C MET A 590 17.96 -8.74 -12.84
N LYS A 591 17.03 -7.80 -12.96
CA LYS A 591 15.61 -8.07 -13.06
C LYS A 591 15.01 -7.33 -14.23
N PHE A 592 14.41 -8.08 -15.15
CA PHE A 592 13.69 -7.57 -16.31
C PHE A 592 12.22 -7.96 -16.20
N GLN A 593 11.32 -6.99 -16.33
CA GLN A 593 9.88 -7.22 -16.23
C GLN A 593 9.19 -6.63 -17.45
N VAL A 594 8.27 -7.40 -18.04
CA VAL A 594 7.35 -6.93 -19.08
C VAL A 594 5.93 -7.06 -18.56
N PHE A 595 5.16 -5.98 -18.69
CA PHE A 595 3.78 -5.91 -18.25
C PHE A 595 2.82 -5.95 -19.45
N TYR A 596 1.65 -6.52 -19.25
CA TYR A 596 0.56 -6.55 -20.21
C TYR A 596 -0.80 -6.49 -19.51
#